data_AF-A0A9D5K468-F1
#
_entry.id   AF-A0A9D5K468-F1
#
_cell.length_a   1.000
_cell.length_b   1.000
_cell.length_c   1.000
_cell.angle_alpha   90.00
_cell.angle_beta   90.00
_cell.angle_gamma   90.00
#
_symmetry.space_group_name_H-M   'P 1'
#
loop_
_entity.id
_entity.type
_entity.pdbx_description
1 polymer ?
#
loop_
_entity_poly.entity_id
_entity_poly.type
_entity_poly.pdbx_seq_one_letter_code
_entity_poly.pdbx_strand_id
1 'polypeptide(L)'
;MSGISLTSDHETIQEWARIRRGKPSRVADEQQGTETLSIQFPDSTNGNHERIQWRSFFAKFDKQHLCMAYDNKTEDNRLSQYYQFMPAPRGILLTLHTEHEAVMRLFDELANTTTRATKARTQGALQLEKLLKPHMKGEEKVFYPRLVHECDEEDAIIEILEGYEEHKAAKRVLKDLQKTKPDSLEWAARLSVLQELIVHHIGEEVSEIFPTAWEKLDNDTFEKLDTAYKARERKRIANM
;
A
#
# COMPACT_ATOMS: atom_id res chain seq x y z
N MET A 1 0.60 13.58 -4.19
CA MET A 1 1.03 12.64 -5.25
C MET A 1 -0.02 11.54 -5.36
N SER A 2 -0.09 10.85 -6.49
CA SER A 2 -0.91 9.64 -6.68
C SER A 2 -0.32 8.49 -5.85
N GLY A 3 -1.16 7.61 -5.32
CA GLY A 3 -0.73 6.48 -4.49
C GLY A 3 -1.94 5.71 -3.97
N ILE A 4 -1.81 4.38 -3.92
CA ILE A 4 -2.90 3.53 -3.44
C ILE A 4 -3.11 3.73 -1.95
N SER A 5 -4.33 4.07 -1.57
CA SER A 5 -4.80 4.20 -0.20
C SER A 5 -5.70 3.02 0.16
N LEU A 6 -5.72 2.61 1.42
CA LEU A 6 -6.64 1.61 1.95
C LEU A 6 -7.66 2.25 2.88
N THR A 7 -8.92 1.85 2.79
CA THR A 7 -9.96 2.28 3.73
C THR A 7 -11.03 1.22 3.94
N SER A 8 -11.50 1.09 5.18
CA SER A 8 -12.75 0.38 5.51
C SER A 8 -13.85 1.35 5.92
N ASP A 9 -13.59 2.66 5.86
CA ASP A 9 -14.55 3.69 6.27
C ASP A 9 -15.62 3.89 5.20
N HIS A 10 -16.88 3.65 5.59
CA HIS A 10 -18.01 3.69 4.67
C HIS A 10 -18.21 5.08 4.06
N GLU A 11 -18.03 6.14 4.85
CA GLU A 11 -18.20 7.53 4.37
C GLU A 11 -17.16 7.88 3.32
N THR A 12 -15.90 7.49 3.55
CA THR A 12 -14.81 7.65 2.59
C THR A 12 -15.09 6.92 1.28
N ILE A 13 -15.55 5.66 1.34
CA ILE A 13 -15.90 4.87 0.14
C ILE A 13 -17.05 5.53 -0.63
N GLN A 14 -18.11 5.95 0.09
CA GLN A 14 -19.27 6.61 -0.52
C GLN A 14 -18.88 7.92 -1.20
N GLU A 15 -18.09 8.75 -0.52
CA GLU A 15 -17.67 10.05 -1.04
C GLU A 15 -16.73 9.88 -2.24
N TRP A 16 -15.76 8.97 -2.14
CA TRP A 16 -14.86 8.64 -3.24
C TRP A 16 -15.64 8.18 -4.48
N ALA A 17 -16.62 7.29 -4.31
CA ALA A 17 -17.48 6.83 -5.39
C ALA A 17 -18.36 7.97 -5.94
N ARG A 18 -18.94 8.80 -5.06
CA ARG A 18 -19.86 9.90 -5.44
C ARG A 18 -19.18 10.93 -6.33
N ILE A 19 -17.97 11.37 -6.00
CA ILE A 19 -17.19 12.33 -6.80
C ILE A 19 -16.97 11.81 -8.22
N ARG A 20 -16.83 10.48 -8.37
CA ARG A 20 -16.63 9.78 -9.65
C ARG A 20 -17.94 9.32 -10.31
N ARG A 21 -19.10 9.70 -9.76
CA ARG A 21 -20.44 9.25 -10.19
C ARG A 21 -20.63 7.73 -10.14
N GLY A 22 -19.81 7.04 -9.35
CA GLY A 22 -19.92 5.61 -9.08
C GLY A 22 -21.17 5.27 -8.28
N LYS A 23 -21.74 4.09 -8.53
CA LYS A 23 -22.89 3.55 -7.80
C LYS A 23 -22.58 2.16 -7.26
N PRO A 24 -23.02 1.84 -6.03
CA PRO A 24 -22.82 0.52 -5.46
C PRO A 24 -23.56 -0.53 -6.29
N SER A 25 -22.88 -1.62 -6.57
CA SER A 25 -23.35 -2.70 -7.42
C SER A 25 -22.80 -4.02 -6.92
N ARG A 26 -23.34 -5.11 -7.47
CA ARG A 26 -22.83 -6.46 -7.30
C ARG A 26 -22.76 -7.15 -8.65
N VAL A 27 -21.84 -8.08 -8.77
CA VAL A 27 -21.78 -9.04 -9.87
C VAL A 27 -22.04 -10.41 -9.26
N ALA A 28 -23.09 -11.09 -9.72
CA ALA A 28 -23.36 -12.47 -9.30
C ALA A 28 -22.51 -13.42 -10.14
N ASP A 29 -21.86 -14.37 -9.49
CA ASP A 29 -21.29 -15.55 -10.13
C ASP A 29 -22.29 -16.70 -9.96
N GLU A 30 -23.09 -16.95 -11.00
CA GLU A 30 -24.11 -18.01 -10.99
C GLU A 30 -23.49 -19.42 -10.94
N GLN A 31 -22.24 -19.59 -11.38
CA GLN A 31 -21.57 -20.90 -11.39
C GLN A 31 -21.06 -21.28 -10.00
N GLN A 32 -20.51 -20.31 -9.27
CA GLN A 32 -20.00 -20.51 -7.91
C GLN A 32 -21.03 -20.21 -6.82
N GLY A 33 -22.15 -19.59 -7.17
CA GLY A 33 -23.15 -19.11 -6.21
C GLY A 33 -22.63 -17.99 -5.31
N THR A 34 -21.57 -17.30 -5.74
CA THR A 34 -20.93 -16.20 -5.01
C THR A 34 -21.36 -14.85 -5.62
N GLU A 35 -21.09 -13.77 -4.90
CA GLU A 35 -21.29 -12.42 -5.40
C GLU A 35 -20.08 -11.56 -5.05
N THR A 36 -19.68 -10.72 -6.00
CA THR A 36 -18.60 -9.77 -5.84
C THR A 36 -19.17 -8.37 -5.78
N LEU A 37 -18.78 -7.60 -4.77
CA LEU A 37 -19.15 -6.19 -4.65
C LEU A 37 -18.36 -5.37 -5.67
N SER A 38 -19.02 -4.39 -6.28
CA SER A 38 -18.39 -3.49 -7.26
C SER A 38 -18.98 -2.09 -7.20
N ILE A 39 -18.25 -1.10 -7.69
CA ILE A 39 -18.73 0.25 -7.97
C ILE A 39 -18.87 0.38 -9.49
N GLN A 40 -20.09 0.62 -9.95
CA GLN A 40 -20.39 0.84 -11.37
C GLN A 40 -20.22 2.32 -11.70
N PHE A 41 -19.35 2.63 -12.66
CA PHE A 41 -19.15 3.98 -13.21
C PHE A 41 -19.95 4.20 -14.49
N PRO A 42 -20.28 5.46 -14.86
CA PRO A 42 -21.11 5.77 -16.03
C PRO A 42 -20.60 5.21 -17.36
N ASP A 43 -19.28 5.12 -17.52
CA ASP A 43 -18.62 4.69 -18.76
C ASP A 43 -18.27 3.19 -18.76
N SER A 44 -18.61 2.47 -17.69
CA SER A 44 -18.36 1.03 -17.58
C SER A 44 -19.43 0.26 -18.38
N THR A 45 -19.05 -0.24 -19.55
CA THR A 45 -19.93 -0.98 -20.48
C THR A 45 -19.90 -2.50 -20.29
N ASN A 46 -19.06 -3.02 -19.38
CA ASN A 46 -18.83 -4.45 -19.23
C ASN A 46 -19.36 -4.97 -17.90
N GLY A 47 -20.12 -6.07 -17.94
CA GLY A 47 -20.52 -6.85 -16.77
C GLY A 47 -22.02 -6.81 -16.46
N ASN A 48 -22.55 -7.94 -15.97
CA ASN A 48 -23.92 -8.06 -15.48
C ASN A 48 -24.04 -7.43 -14.08
N HIS A 49 -23.76 -6.12 -13.99
CA HIS A 49 -23.78 -5.38 -12.74
C HIS A 49 -25.22 -5.10 -12.31
N GLU A 50 -25.61 -5.64 -11.17
CA GLU A 50 -26.86 -5.27 -10.53
C GLU A 50 -26.62 -4.14 -9.53
N ARG A 51 -27.32 -3.02 -9.72
CA ARG A 51 -27.30 -1.91 -8.76
C ARG A 51 -27.98 -2.31 -7.45
N ILE A 52 -27.31 -2.01 -6.34
CA ILE A 52 -27.85 -2.24 -4.99
C ILE A 52 -27.85 -0.94 -4.19
N GLN A 53 -28.49 -0.96 -3.02
CA GLN A 53 -28.46 0.19 -2.09
C GLN A 53 -27.17 0.15 -1.26
N TRP A 54 -26.60 1.30 -0.93
CA TRP A 54 -25.40 1.40 -0.07
C TRP A 54 -25.53 0.64 1.24
N ARG A 55 -26.71 0.66 1.87
CA ARG A 55 -26.95 -0.12 3.10
C ARG A 55 -26.75 -1.63 2.89
N SER A 56 -27.23 -2.17 1.77
CA SER A 56 -27.07 -3.59 1.43
C SER A 56 -25.61 -3.88 1.04
N PHE A 57 -25.00 -2.97 0.30
CA PHE A 57 -23.59 -3.03 -0.07
C PHE A 57 -22.69 -3.14 1.18
N PHE A 58 -22.83 -2.22 2.13
CA PHE A 58 -21.98 -2.22 3.32
C PHE A 58 -22.27 -3.36 4.29
N ALA A 59 -23.53 -3.80 4.40
CA ALA A 59 -23.84 -5.01 5.17
C ALA A 59 -23.09 -6.25 4.64
N LYS A 60 -22.88 -6.34 3.32
CA LYS A 60 -22.09 -7.42 2.70
C LYS A 60 -20.58 -7.18 2.86
N PHE A 61 -20.14 -5.94 2.63
CA PHE A 61 -18.75 -5.52 2.80
C PHE A 61 -18.22 -5.83 4.20
N ASP A 62 -18.98 -5.47 5.24
CA ASP A 62 -18.62 -5.72 6.63
C ASP A 62 -18.64 -7.21 6.97
N LYS A 63 -19.64 -7.94 6.47
CA LYS A 63 -19.74 -9.40 6.66
C LYS A 63 -18.56 -10.15 6.04
N GLN A 64 -18.02 -9.64 4.93
CA GLN A 64 -16.86 -10.18 4.24
C GLN A 64 -15.53 -9.61 4.78
N HIS A 65 -15.58 -8.70 5.78
CA HIS A 65 -14.42 -8.03 6.35
C HIS A 65 -13.52 -7.38 5.30
N LEU A 66 -14.11 -6.67 4.34
CA LEU A 66 -13.38 -6.05 3.24
C LEU A 66 -12.81 -4.67 3.61
N CYS A 67 -11.83 -4.26 2.83
CA CYS A 67 -11.39 -2.87 2.67
C CYS A 67 -11.39 -2.52 1.17
N MET A 68 -11.26 -1.23 0.87
CA MET A 68 -11.08 -0.70 -0.47
C MET A 68 -9.65 -0.19 -0.63
N ALA A 69 -8.88 -0.80 -1.53
CA ALA A 69 -7.68 -0.21 -2.11
C ALA A 69 -8.13 0.74 -3.23
N TYR A 70 -7.65 1.98 -3.24
CA TYR A 70 -8.08 2.96 -4.23
C TYR A 70 -7.03 4.03 -4.49
N ASP A 71 -7.11 4.59 -5.68
CA ASP A 71 -6.35 5.78 -6.03
C ASP A 71 -7.28 6.99 -6.10
N ASN A 72 -6.78 8.13 -5.62
CA ASN A 72 -7.49 9.39 -5.75
C ASN A 72 -7.27 10.01 -7.12
N LYS A 73 -6.06 9.95 -7.65
CA LYS A 73 -5.71 10.65 -8.88
C LYS A 73 -4.67 9.91 -9.68
N THR A 74 -4.85 9.90 -10.99
CA THR A 74 -3.84 9.43 -11.94
C THR A 74 -2.57 10.31 -11.90
N GLU A 75 -1.48 9.83 -12.51
CA GLU A 75 -0.22 10.57 -12.64
C GLU A 75 -0.40 11.95 -13.29
N ASP A 76 -1.34 12.09 -14.24
CA ASP A 76 -1.68 13.35 -14.89
C ASP A 76 -2.70 14.20 -14.08
N ASN A 77 -2.86 13.87 -12.79
CA ASN A 77 -3.66 14.60 -11.80
C ASN A 77 -5.17 14.66 -12.13
N ARG A 78 -5.68 13.71 -12.94
CA ARG A 78 -7.11 13.48 -13.16
C ARG A 78 -7.68 12.58 -12.07
N LEU A 79 -9.01 12.53 -11.93
CA LEU A 79 -9.65 11.61 -10.99
C LEU A 79 -9.48 10.17 -11.47
N SER A 80 -8.76 9.36 -10.69
CA SER A 80 -8.59 7.93 -10.96
C SER A 80 -9.89 7.17 -10.67
N GLN A 81 -10.27 6.20 -11.50
CA GLN A 81 -11.37 5.27 -11.19
C GLN A 81 -10.85 3.93 -10.65
N TYR A 82 -9.54 3.79 -10.43
CA TYR A 82 -8.95 2.58 -9.89
C TYR A 82 -9.41 2.34 -8.44
N TYR A 83 -10.00 1.18 -8.22
CA TYR A 83 -10.26 0.63 -6.91
C TYR A 83 -10.26 -0.89 -6.99
N GLN A 84 -10.01 -1.52 -5.84
CA GLN A 84 -10.16 -2.95 -5.64
C GLN A 84 -10.70 -3.18 -4.23
N PHE A 85 -11.69 -4.07 -4.12
CA PHE A 85 -12.08 -4.59 -2.82
C PHE A 85 -11.27 -5.83 -2.51
N MET A 86 -10.73 -5.89 -1.31
CA MET A 86 -9.90 -6.99 -0.83
C MET A 86 -10.17 -7.22 0.66
N PRO A 87 -9.86 -8.39 1.22
CA PRO A 87 -9.99 -8.59 2.66
C PRO A 87 -9.09 -7.61 3.44
N ALA A 88 -9.60 -7.07 4.54
CA ALA A 88 -8.90 -6.06 5.34
C ALA A 88 -7.57 -6.61 5.90
N PRO A 89 -6.46 -5.85 5.85
CA PRO A 89 -5.15 -6.32 6.32
C PRO A 89 -5.19 -6.87 7.75
N ARG A 90 -4.44 -7.95 7.98
CA ARG A 90 -4.29 -8.63 9.28
C ARG A 90 -2.87 -9.17 9.44
N GLY A 91 -2.51 -9.59 10.65
CA GLY A 91 -1.17 -10.10 10.95
C GLY A 91 -0.09 -9.19 10.36
N ILE A 92 0.82 -9.78 9.58
CA ILE A 92 1.94 -9.04 8.99
C ILE A 92 1.46 -7.95 8.02
N LEU A 93 0.40 -8.16 7.25
CA LEU A 93 -0.09 -7.15 6.29
C LEU A 93 -0.57 -5.89 7.00
N LEU A 94 -1.20 -6.03 8.16
CA LEU A 94 -1.61 -4.88 8.97
C LEU A 94 -0.40 -4.11 9.52
N THR A 95 0.64 -4.85 9.96
CA THR A 95 1.90 -4.25 10.41
C THR A 95 2.57 -3.47 9.29
N LEU A 96 2.77 -4.08 8.12
CA LEU A 96 3.38 -3.43 6.96
C LEU A 96 2.57 -2.20 6.52
N HIS A 97 1.25 -2.32 6.42
CA HIS A 97 0.39 -1.19 6.08
C HIS A 97 0.51 -0.03 7.08
N THR A 98 0.56 -0.32 8.38
CA THR A 98 0.73 0.72 9.41
C THR A 98 2.08 1.44 9.25
N GLU A 99 3.13 0.71 8.87
CA GLU A 99 4.45 1.28 8.59
C GLU A 99 4.45 2.12 7.31
N HIS A 100 3.77 1.68 6.25
CA HIS A 100 3.56 2.46 5.02
C HIS A 100 2.94 3.80 5.33
N GLU A 101 1.87 3.83 6.11
CA GLU A 101 1.22 5.09 6.47
C GLU A 101 2.17 6.03 7.25
N ALA A 102 2.99 5.48 8.15
CA ALA A 102 3.95 6.27 8.91
C ALA A 102 5.03 6.90 8.00
N VAL A 103 5.49 6.14 7.00
CA VAL A 103 6.46 6.61 6.00
C VAL A 103 5.83 7.67 5.09
N MET A 104 4.62 7.43 4.58
CA MET A 104 3.89 8.38 3.72
C MET A 104 3.65 9.71 4.43
N ARG A 105 3.19 9.67 5.69
CA ARG A 105 3.03 10.89 6.51
C ARG A 105 4.33 11.66 6.66
N LEU A 106 5.45 10.98 6.92
CA LEU A 106 6.74 11.64 7.07
C LEU A 106 7.25 12.25 5.75
N PHE A 107 7.00 11.60 4.61
CA PHE A 107 7.30 12.18 3.30
C PHE A 107 6.51 13.47 3.08
N ASP A 108 5.21 13.48 3.36
CA ASP A 108 4.37 14.67 3.22
C ASP A 108 4.84 15.81 4.13
N GLU A 109 5.18 15.51 5.39
CA GLU A 109 5.75 16.50 6.30
C GLU A 109 7.05 17.10 5.75
N LEU A 110 7.96 16.27 5.24
CA LEU A 110 9.24 16.69 4.69
C LEU A 110 9.11 17.47 3.37
N ALA A 111 8.20 17.06 2.48
CA ALA A 111 7.93 17.72 1.21
C ALA A 111 7.42 19.15 1.40
N ASN A 112 6.71 19.41 2.51
CA ASN A 112 6.19 20.73 2.87
C ASN A 112 7.22 21.63 3.59
N THR A 113 8.47 21.17 3.78
CA THR A 113 9.52 21.98 4.41
C THR A 113 10.19 22.97 3.45
N THR A 114 10.67 24.09 3.98
CA THR A 114 11.49 25.06 3.21
C THR A 114 12.99 24.79 3.38
N THR A 115 13.83 25.37 2.51
CA THR A 115 15.31 25.29 2.60
C THR A 115 15.87 25.78 3.94
N ARG A 116 15.14 26.64 4.67
CA ARG A 116 15.52 27.13 6.00
C ARG A 116 15.30 26.10 7.12
N ALA A 117 14.51 25.05 6.88
CA ALA A 117 14.15 24.04 7.88
C ALA A 117 15.21 22.93 8.02
N THR A 118 16.49 23.30 8.06
CA THR A 118 17.63 22.36 8.01
C THR A 118 17.57 21.29 9.10
N LYS A 119 17.28 21.69 10.35
CA LYS A 119 17.16 20.75 11.48
C LYS A 119 16.04 19.72 11.25
N ALA A 120 14.86 20.17 10.81
CA ALA A 120 13.73 19.29 10.54
C ALA A 120 14.03 18.33 9.39
N ARG A 121 14.63 18.81 8.29
CA ARG A 121 15.05 17.99 7.15
C ARG A 121 16.10 16.95 7.55
N THR A 122 17.10 17.32 8.35
CA THR A 122 18.10 16.37 8.86
C THR A 122 17.47 15.30 9.75
N GLN A 123 16.62 15.70 10.69
CA GLN A 123 15.96 14.76 11.60
C GLN A 123 15.00 13.84 10.85
N GLY A 124 14.22 14.37 9.91
CA GLY A 124 13.31 13.58 9.10
C GLY A 124 14.04 12.61 8.15
N ALA A 125 15.18 12.99 7.56
CA ALA A 125 15.99 12.06 6.78
C ALA A 125 16.53 10.88 7.61
N LEU A 126 16.90 11.12 8.88
CA LEU A 126 17.27 10.05 9.81
C LEU A 126 16.06 9.20 10.21
N GLN A 127 14.89 9.81 10.37
CA GLN A 127 13.67 9.08 10.71
C GLN A 127 13.18 8.22 9.52
N LEU A 128 13.27 8.72 8.29
CA LEU A 128 13.02 7.93 7.08
C LEU A 128 13.91 6.70 7.03
N GLU A 129 15.20 6.82 7.33
CA GLU A 129 16.08 5.66 7.41
C GLU A 129 15.64 4.67 8.49
N LYS A 130 15.27 5.17 9.67
CA LYS A 130 14.82 4.32 10.79
C LYS A 130 13.55 3.55 10.48
N LEU A 131 12.66 4.10 9.66
CA LEU A 131 11.41 3.46 9.21
C LEU A 131 11.62 2.55 8.00
N LEU A 132 12.30 3.03 6.95
CA LEU A 132 12.45 2.31 5.69
C LEU A 132 13.41 1.11 5.82
N LYS A 133 14.57 1.26 6.46
CA LYS A 133 15.55 0.15 6.52
C LYS A 133 15.07 -1.10 7.26
N PRO A 134 14.39 -1.04 8.43
CA PRO A 134 13.86 -2.26 9.04
C PRO A 134 12.79 -2.88 8.18
N HIS A 135 11.89 -2.04 7.67
CA HIS A 135 10.73 -2.41 6.89
C HIS A 135 11.10 -3.29 5.70
N MET A 136 11.87 -2.71 4.77
CA MET A 136 12.41 -3.43 3.61
C MET A 136 13.17 -4.70 4.02
N LYS A 137 13.96 -4.66 5.10
CA LYS A 137 14.75 -5.82 5.55
C LYS A 137 13.89 -6.91 6.21
N GLY A 138 12.73 -6.54 6.73
CA GLY A 138 11.75 -7.44 7.30
C GLY A 138 11.01 -8.18 6.18
N GLU A 139 10.55 -7.44 5.17
CA GLU A 139 9.93 -8.02 3.97
C GLU A 139 10.87 -9.00 3.27
N GLU A 140 12.08 -8.54 2.94
CA GLU A 140 13.10 -9.31 2.21
C GLU A 140 13.53 -10.62 2.90
N LYS A 141 13.30 -10.73 4.22
CA LYS A 141 13.80 -11.84 5.04
C LYS A 141 12.72 -12.66 5.72
N VAL A 142 11.48 -12.17 5.76
CA VAL A 142 10.37 -12.81 6.44
C VAL A 142 9.18 -12.97 5.51
N PHE A 143 8.71 -11.88 4.90
CA PHE A 143 7.49 -11.88 4.12
C PHE A 143 7.69 -12.46 2.71
N TYR A 144 8.48 -11.79 1.86
CA TYR A 144 8.66 -12.19 0.47
C TYR A 144 9.18 -13.63 0.28
N PRO A 145 10.19 -14.12 1.05
CA PRO A 145 10.65 -15.50 0.86
C PRO A 145 9.57 -16.53 1.13
N ARG A 146 8.68 -16.25 2.09
CA ARG A 146 7.54 -17.13 2.37
C ARG A 146 6.54 -17.06 1.24
N LEU A 147 6.20 -15.86 0.77
CA LEU A 147 5.21 -15.71 -0.28
C LEU A 147 5.67 -16.35 -1.60
N VAL A 148 6.92 -16.11 -2.03
CA VAL A 148 7.52 -16.76 -3.21
C VAL A 148 7.50 -18.29 -3.10
N HIS A 149 7.66 -18.85 -1.90
CA HIS A 149 7.59 -20.31 -1.70
C HIS A 149 6.18 -20.88 -1.88
N GLU A 150 5.13 -20.09 -1.66
CA GLU A 150 3.73 -20.53 -1.77
C GLU A 150 3.09 -20.14 -3.11
N CYS A 151 3.79 -19.35 -3.94
CA CYS A 151 3.34 -18.98 -5.28
C CYS A 151 3.90 -19.94 -6.34
N ASP A 152 3.07 -20.31 -7.29
CA ASP A 152 3.46 -21.09 -8.47
C ASP A 152 3.34 -20.28 -9.77
N GLU A 153 2.65 -19.12 -9.73
CA GLU A 153 2.45 -18.24 -10.87
C GLU A 153 3.69 -17.37 -11.14
N GLU A 154 4.29 -17.51 -12.33
CA GLU A 154 5.50 -16.79 -12.72
C GLU A 154 5.33 -15.27 -12.62
N ASP A 155 4.21 -14.73 -13.12
CA ASP A 155 3.93 -13.29 -13.06
C ASP A 155 3.88 -12.78 -11.62
N ALA A 156 3.17 -13.47 -10.71
CA ALA A 156 3.11 -13.09 -9.30
C ALA A 156 4.48 -13.16 -8.61
N ILE A 157 5.31 -14.14 -8.97
CA ILE A 157 6.68 -14.25 -8.46
C ILE A 157 7.54 -13.07 -8.97
N ILE A 158 7.37 -12.66 -10.24
CA ILE A 158 8.08 -11.51 -10.81
C ILE A 158 7.74 -10.25 -10.02
N GLU A 159 6.46 -9.94 -9.80
CA GLU A 159 6.01 -8.76 -9.03
C GLU A 159 6.67 -8.72 -7.62
N ILE A 160 6.71 -9.87 -6.92
CA ILE A 160 7.36 -9.95 -5.60
C ILE A 160 8.88 -9.71 -5.70
N LEU A 161 9.51 -10.21 -6.77
CA LEU A 161 10.95 -10.02 -7.00
C LEU A 161 11.29 -8.58 -7.41
N GLU A 162 10.39 -7.88 -8.10
CA GLU A 162 10.55 -6.46 -8.44
C GLU A 162 10.65 -5.61 -7.17
N GLY A 163 9.84 -5.88 -6.14
CA GLY A 163 9.94 -5.22 -4.83
C GLY A 163 11.34 -5.27 -4.21
N TYR A 164 12.11 -6.36 -4.39
CA TYR A 164 13.51 -6.41 -3.95
C TYR A 164 14.42 -5.41 -4.69
N GLU A 165 14.20 -5.24 -5.99
CA GLU A 165 14.99 -4.33 -6.83
C GLU A 165 14.60 -2.87 -6.58
N GLU A 166 13.32 -2.60 -6.33
CA GLU A 166 12.84 -1.28 -5.88
C GLU A 166 13.43 -0.90 -4.52
N HIS A 167 13.42 -1.82 -3.54
CA HIS A 167 14.10 -1.62 -2.24
C HIS A 167 15.57 -1.24 -2.41
N LYS A 168 16.26 -1.91 -3.33
CA LYS A 168 17.68 -1.63 -3.62
C LYS A 168 17.87 -0.26 -4.27
N ALA A 169 16.97 0.18 -5.15
CA ALA A 169 16.97 1.53 -5.70
C ALA A 169 16.69 2.58 -4.61
N ALA A 170 15.64 2.40 -3.83
CA ALA A 170 15.26 3.31 -2.73
C ALA A 170 16.39 3.45 -1.68
N LYS A 171 17.05 2.34 -1.30
CA LYS A 171 18.21 2.36 -0.38
C LYS A 171 19.37 3.21 -0.91
N ARG A 172 19.60 3.24 -2.23
CA ARG A 172 20.64 4.08 -2.85
C ARG A 172 20.27 5.56 -2.76
N VAL A 173 19.05 5.91 -3.16
CA VAL A 173 18.57 7.31 -3.11
C VAL A 173 18.53 7.81 -1.66
N LEU A 174 18.08 7.00 -0.71
CA LEU A 174 18.11 7.33 0.72
C LEU A 174 19.53 7.63 1.21
N LYS A 175 20.52 6.80 0.84
CA LYS A 175 21.92 7.03 1.20
C LYS A 175 22.46 8.36 0.62
N ASP A 176 22.06 8.71 -0.59
CA ASP A 176 22.46 9.95 -1.23
C ASP A 176 21.75 11.17 -0.60
N LEU A 177 20.47 11.04 -0.25
CA LEU A 177 19.70 12.06 0.48
C LEU A 177 20.39 12.42 1.80
N GLN A 178 20.85 11.41 2.55
CA GLN A 178 21.53 11.60 3.84
C GLN A 178 22.88 12.34 3.73
N LYS A 179 23.56 12.21 2.59
CA LYS A 179 24.82 12.91 2.32
C LYS A 179 24.61 14.30 1.72
N THR A 180 23.38 14.64 1.36
CA THR A 180 23.05 15.92 0.72
C THR A 180 22.81 16.98 1.78
N LYS A 181 23.27 18.21 1.53
CA LYS A 181 23.05 19.32 2.45
C LYS A 181 21.55 19.65 2.54
N PRO A 182 20.96 19.68 3.74
CA PRO A 182 19.50 19.80 3.90
C PRO A 182 18.92 21.16 3.45
N ASP A 183 19.74 22.20 3.35
CA ASP A 183 19.36 23.51 2.81
C ASP A 183 19.39 23.61 1.28
N SER A 184 19.84 22.56 0.59
CA SER A 184 20.01 22.59 -0.87
C SER A 184 18.74 22.20 -1.63
N LEU A 185 18.65 22.63 -2.89
CA LEU A 185 17.56 22.21 -3.79
C LEU A 185 17.70 20.75 -4.20
N GLU A 186 18.93 20.26 -4.33
CA GLU A 186 19.23 18.85 -4.59
C GLU A 186 18.70 17.93 -3.49
N TRP A 187 18.65 18.39 -2.24
CA TRP A 187 18.03 17.62 -1.15
C TRP A 187 16.53 17.43 -1.39
N ALA A 188 15.82 18.50 -1.79
CA ALA A 188 14.40 18.43 -2.09
C ALA A 188 14.12 17.55 -3.33
N ALA A 189 14.97 17.66 -4.37
CA ALA A 189 14.86 16.79 -5.54
C ALA A 189 15.08 15.31 -5.19
N ARG A 190 16.08 14.99 -4.37
CA ARG A 190 16.32 13.61 -3.90
C ARG A 190 15.20 13.09 -3.01
N LEU A 191 14.61 13.94 -2.17
CA LEU A 191 13.44 13.56 -1.38
C LEU A 191 12.27 13.20 -2.29
N SER A 192 11.99 14.01 -3.32
CA SER A 192 10.91 13.72 -4.30
C SER A 192 11.12 12.37 -4.97
N VAL A 193 12.32 12.11 -5.50
CA VAL A 193 12.62 10.83 -6.16
C VAL A 193 12.48 9.65 -5.19
N LEU A 194 12.95 9.80 -3.95
CA LEU A 194 12.77 8.74 -2.94
C LEU A 194 11.30 8.51 -2.62
N GLN A 195 10.52 9.58 -2.49
CA GLN A 195 9.08 9.51 -2.23
C GLN A 195 8.36 8.81 -3.39
N GLU A 196 8.66 9.17 -4.65
CA GLU A 196 8.06 8.56 -5.84
C GLU A 196 8.32 7.05 -5.88
N LEU A 197 9.58 6.62 -5.67
CA LEU A 197 9.94 5.19 -5.63
C LEU A 197 9.17 4.44 -4.53
N ILE A 198 9.10 5.00 -3.32
CA ILE A 198 8.44 4.32 -2.20
C ILE A 198 6.92 4.31 -2.35
N VAL A 199 6.33 5.39 -2.87
CA VAL A 199 4.87 5.45 -3.09
C VAL A 199 4.44 4.50 -4.20
N HIS A 200 5.26 4.35 -5.25
CA HIS A 200 5.03 3.36 -6.30
C HIS A 200 5.09 1.95 -5.73
N HIS A 201 6.19 1.61 -5.04
CA HIS A 201 6.39 0.33 -4.37
C HIS A 201 5.22 -0.06 -3.45
N ILE A 202 4.82 0.85 -2.55
CA ILE A 202 3.67 0.62 -1.64
C ILE A 202 2.38 0.39 -2.44
N GLY A 203 2.23 1.06 -3.57
CA GLY A 203 1.11 0.86 -4.48
C GLY A 203 1.02 -0.58 -4.99
N GLU A 204 2.12 -1.08 -5.55
CA GLU A 204 2.24 -2.45 -6.07
C GLU A 204 2.07 -3.50 -4.96
N GLU A 205 2.64 -3.24 -3.78
CA GLU A 205 2.43 -4.13 -2.64
C GLU A 205 0.94 -4.27 -2.29
N VAL A 206 0.22 -3.16 -2.25
CA VAL A 206 -1.19 -3.14 -1.85
C VAL A 206 -2.10 -3.69 -2.94
N SER A 207 -1.82 -3.38 -4.21
CA SER A 207 -2.68 -3.79 -5.33
C SER A 207 -2.43 -5.21 -5.82
N GLU A 208 -1.19 -5.71 -5.75
CA GLU A 208 -0.81 -7.00 -6.35
C GLU A 208 -0.33 -8.01 -5.29
N ILE A 209 0.63 -7.61 -4.44
CA ILE A 209 1.31 -8.54 -3.51
C ILE A 209 0.38 -8.94 -2.35
N PHE A 210 -0.35 -8.00 -1.76
CA PHE A 210 -1.24 -8.28 -0.64
C PHE A 210 -2.42 -9.17 -1.05
N PRO A 211 -3.09 -8.96 -2.21
CA PRO A 211 -4.06 -9.92 -2.73
C PRO A 211 -3.47 -11.30 -2.97
N THR A 212 -2.27 -11.39 -3.55
CA THR A 212 -1.56 -12.66 -3.72
C THR A 212 -1.33 -13.35 -2.37
N ALA A 213 -0.89 -12.61 -1.35
CA ALA A 213 -0.73 -13.15 -0.01
C ALA A 213 -2.05 -13.65 0.59
N TRP A 214 -3.17 -12.96 0.36
CA TRP A 214 -4.50 -13.40 0.78
C TRP A 214 -4.95 -14.69 0.11
N GLU A 215 -4.56 -14.90 -1.14
CA GLU A 215 -4.86 -16.13 -1.87
C GLU A 215 -4.01 -17.31 -1.38
N LYS A 216 -2.72 -17.08 -1.16
CA LYS A 216 -1.75 -18.16 -0.89
C LYS A 216 -1.56 -18.48 0.59
N LEU A 217 -1.86 -17.56 1.51
CA LEU A 217 -1.55 -17.72 2.93
C LEU A 217 -2.80 -17.83 3.82
N ASP A 218 -2.73 -18.72 4.81
CA ASP A 218 -3.77 -18.86 5.82
C ASP A 218 -3.58 -17.91 7.02
N ASN A 219 -4.60 -17.84 7.88
CA ASN A 219 -4.63 -16.93 9.04
C ASN A 219 -3.44 -17.18 9.99
N ASP A 220 -3.11 -18.45 10.25
CA ASP A 220 -2.04 -18.81 11.18
C ASP A 220 -0.66 -18.42 10.61
N THR A 221 -0.47 -18.56 9.29
CA THR A 221 0.74 -18.09 8.61
C THR A 221 0.88 -16.58 8.72
N PHE A 222 -0.18 -15.79 8.50
CA PHE A 222 -0.14 -14.34 8.67
C PHE A 222 0.34 -13.92 10.08
N GLU A 223 -0.17 -14.57 11.13
CA GLU A 223 0.19 -14.26 12.52
C GLU A 223 1.62 -14.72 12.89
N LYS A 224 2.04 -15.88 12.37
CA LYS A 224 3.41 -16.39 12.54
C LYS A 224 4.43 -15.46 11.88
N LEU A 225 4.16 -15.02 10.66
CA LEU A 225 5.00 -14.06 9.95
C LEU A 225 5.08 -12.73 10.70
N ASP A 226 3.96 -12.22 11.20
CA ASP A 226 3.93 -10.99 12.00
C ASP A 226 4.81 -11.09 13.26
N THR A 227 4.68 -12.20 13.98
CA THR A 227 5.47 -12.47 15.18
C THR A 227 6.97 -12.52 14.85
N ALA A 228 7.34 -13.22 13.76
CA ALA A 228 8.74 -13.32 13.32
C ALA A 228 9.30 -11.95 12.88
N TYR A 229 8.50 -11.18 12.14
CA TYR A 229 8.83 -9.83 11.69
C TYR A 229 9.09 -8.89 12.88
N LYS A 230 8.15 -8.79 13.81
CA LYS A 230 8.27 -7.93 15.02
C LYS A 230 9.42 -8.37 15.93
N ALA A 231 9.67 -9.68 16.04
CA ALA A 231 10.81 -10.17 16.83
C ALA A 231 12.16 -9.74 16.22
N ARG A 232 12.26 -9.70 14.89
CA ARG A 232 13.44 -9.21 14.17
C ARG A 232 13.66 -7.72 14.42
N GLU A 233 12.61 -6.92 14.33
CA GLU A 233 12.69 -5.49 14.60
C GLU A 233 13.19 -5.19 16.03
N ARG A 234 12.62 -5.87 17.03
CA ARG A 234 13.04 -5.74 18.44
C ARG A 234 14.53 -6.07 18.64
N LYS A 235 15.01 -7.17 18.05
CA LYS A 235 16.44 -7.56 18.12
C LYS A 235 17.35 -6.51 17.49
N ARG A 236 16.89 -5.80 16.45
CA ARG A 236 17.68 -4.74 15.82
C ARG A 236 17.79 -3.52 16.74
N ILE A 237 16.68 -3.09 17.36
CA ILE A 237 16.68 -1.96 18.31
C ILE A 237 17.58 -2.25 19.50
N ALA A 238 17.58 -3.48 20.03
CA ALA A 238 18.44 -3.86 21.14
C ALA A 238 19.95 -3.90 20.82
N ASN A 239 20.32 -3.95 19.53
CA ASN A 239 21.70 -4.04 19.06
C ASN A 239 22.23 -2.72 18.46
N MET A 240 21.45 -1.63 18.54
CA MET A 240 21.83 -0.27 18.12
C MET A 240 22.18 0.59 19.35
#